data_AF-A0A951U7V7-F1
#
_entry.id   AF-A0A951U7V7-F1
#
_cell.length_a   1.000
_cell.length_b   1.000
_cell.length_c   1.000
_cell.angle_alpha   90.00
_cell.angle_beta   90.00
_cell.angle_gamma   90.00
#
_symmetry.space_group_name_H-M   'P 1'
#
loop_
_entity.id
_entity.type
_entity.pdbx_description
1 polymer ?
#
loop_
_entity_poly.entity_id
_entity_poly.type
_entity_poly.pdbx_seq_one_letter_code
_entity_poly.pdbx_strand_id
1 'polypeptide(L)'
;MVLVFGIVGAIAYTGEPTVAQITPDATLGAESSVITPNDNVRGFPADLIEGGATRGVNLFHSFSEFNIDDQQRVYFANHEGIENILTRVTGDTLSGSTQRPLVEAQGWVINERGEVVLTEQVPTVSPHESGFQVLKCNAPAAKNPPRS
;
A
#
# COMPACT_ATOMS: atom_id res chain seq x y z
N MET A 1 -65.18 -7.25 22.54
CA MET A 1 -64.58 -6.18 21.72
C MET A 1 -63.47 -5.56 22.55
N VAL A 2 -62.28 -6.16 22.52
CA VAL A 2 -61.12 -5.70 23.30
C VAL A 2 -60.38 -4.68 22.45
N LEU A 3 -60.32 -3.44 22.93
CA LEU A 3 -59.66 -2.32 22.29
C LEU A 3 -58.14 -2.53 22.40
N VAL A 4 -57.46 -2.74 21.28
CA VAL A 4 -55.99 -2.80 21.23
C VAL A 4 -55.47 -1.37 21.25
N PHE A 5 -54.82 -0.96 22.34
CA PHE A 5 -54.12 0.33 22.41
C PHE A 5 -52.79 0.21 21.66
N GLY A 6 -52.65 1.04 20.61
CA GLY A 6 -51.48 1.07 19.75
C GLY A 6 -50.21 1.45 20.52
N ILE A 7 -49.24 0.57 20.49
CA ILE A 7 -47.86 0.83 20.92
C ILE A 7 -47.21 1.65 19.81
N VAL A 8 -47.19 2.98 19.94
CA VAL A 8 -46.25 3.81 19.18
C VAL A 8 -44.92 3.74 19.93
N GLY A 9 -44.13 2.72 19.62
CA GLY A 9 -42.76 2.60 20.08
C GLY A 9 -41.89 3.60 19.30
N ALA A 10 -41.27 4.55 20.00
CA ALA A 10 -40.18 5.32 19.43
C ALA A 10 -39.02 4.36 19.15
N ILE A 11 -38.77 4.03 17.88
CA ILE A 11 -37.56 3.32 17.48
C ILE A 11 -36.44 4.35 17.56
N ALA A 12 -35.72 4.37 18.67
CA ALA A 12 -34.42 5.03 18.72
C ALA A 12 -33.47 4.21 17.83
N TYR A 13 -33.19 4.69 16.63
CA TYR A 13 -32.08 4.19 15.83
C TYR A 13 -30.80 4.60 16.54
N THR A 14 -30.27 3.72 17.39
CA THR A 14 -28.89 3.79 17.82
C THR A 14 -28.07 3.38 16.60
N GLY A 15 -27.48 4.35 15.89
CA GLY A 15 -26.43 4.04 14.93
C GLY A 15 -25.35 3.29 15.71
N GLU A 16 -25.10 2.04 15.34
CA GLU A 16 -24.00 1.29 15.91
C GLU A 16 -22.73 2.10 15.60
N PRO A 17 -21.93 2.48 16.60
CA PRO A 17 -20.63 3.05 16.30
C PRO A 17 -19.91 2.01 15.44
N THR A 18 -19.57 2.38 14.21
CA THR A 18 -18.67 1.54 13.43
C THR A 18 -17.41 1.41 14.25
N VAL A 19 -17.03 0.20 14.61
CA VAL A 19 -15.73 -0.03 15.23
C VAL A 19 -14.72 0.10 14.11
N ALA A 20 -13.74 0.97 14.27
CA ALA A 20 -12.59 1.04 13.39
C ALA A 20 -11.98 -0.34 13.22
N GLN A 21 -11.79 -0.72 11.96
CA GLN A 21 -11.30 -2.04 11.60
C GLN A 21 -9.89 -1.90 11.04
N ILE A 22 -8.91 -2.38 11.80
CA ILE A 22 -7.54 -2.55 11.34
C ILE A 22 -7.26 -4.05 11.31
N THR A 23 -7.15 -4.62 10.13
CA THR A 23 -7.00 -6.07 9.93
C THR A 23 -5.72 -6.34 9.16
N PRO A 24 -4.74 -7.07 9.73
CA PRO A 24 -3.53 -7.43 9.01
C PRO A 24 -3.83 -8.32 7.80
N ASP A 25 -3.08 -8.10 6.74
CA ASP A 25 -3.08 -8.99 5.59
C ASP A 25 -2.11 -10.16 5.83
N ALA A 26 -2.61 -11.38 5.70
CA ALA A 26 -1.83 -12.60 5.88
C ALA A 26 -0.89 -12.93 4.70
N THR A 27 -0.89 -12.15 3.61
CA THR A 27 -0.05 -12.43 2.41
C THR A 27 1.46 -12.39 2.68
N LEU A 28 1.90 -11.78 3.79
CA LEU A 28 3.31 -11.72 4.18
C LEU A 28 3.75 -12.90 5.09
N GLY A 29 2.84 -13.82 5.43
CA GLY A 29 3.17 -15.01 6.22
C GLY A 29 3.77 -14.67 7.59
N ALA A 30 4.99 -15.13 7.86
CA ALA A 30 5.70 -14.88 9.12
C ALA A 30 6.07 -13.39 9.32
N GLU A 31 6.05 -12.59 8.26
CA GLU A 31 6.31 -11.15 8.30
C GLU A 31 5.01 -10.32 8.32
N SER A 32 3.90 -10.94 8.74
CA SER A 32 2.62 -10.23 8.88
C SER A 32 2.72 -9.11 9.91
N SER A 33 1.84 -8.11 9.76
CA SER A 33 1.67 -7.08 10.78
C SER A 33 0.94 -7.65 11.99
N VAL A 34 1.35 -7.22 13.18
CA VAL A 34 0.75 -7.61 14.46
C VAL A 34 0.14 -6.36 15.08
N ILE A 35 -1.07 -6.47 15.61
CA ILE A 35 -1.78 -5.37 16.23
C ILE A 35 -2.03 -5.71 17.69
N THR A 36 -1.63 -4.81 18.57
CA THR A 36 -1.93 -4.83 20.00
C THR A 36 -2.88 -3.66 20.31
N PRO A 37 -4.20 -3.93 20.41
CA PRO A 37 -5.18 -2.87 20.61
C PRO A 37 -5.09 -2.21 21.98
N ASN A 38 -5.38 -0.90 22.03
CA ASN A 38 -5.44 -0.12 23.28
C ASN A 38 -4.19 -0.19 24.18
N ASP A 39 -3.00 -0.28 23.59
CA ASP A 39 -1.74 -0.24 24.33
C ASP A 39 -1.41 1.19 24.81
N ASN A 40 -0.58 1.32 25.85
CA ASN A 40 -0.14 2.61 26.35
C ASN A 40 1.11 3.08 25.61
N VAL A 41 0.91 3.94 24.60
CA VAL A 41 2.00 4.54 23.85
C VAL A 41 2.23 5.96 24.33
N ARG A 42 3.38 6.21 24.96
CA ARG A 42 3.79 7.54 25.46
C ARG A 42 2.77 8.20 26.39
N GLY A 43 2.06 7.41 27.20
CA GLY A 43 1.07 7.89 28.16
C GLY A 43 -0.36 7.98 27.62
N PHE A 44 -0.59 7.60 26.37
CA PHE A 44 -1.90 7.68 25.72
C PHE A 44 -2.30 6.31 25.13
N PRO A 45 -3.58 5.90 25.23
CA PRO A 45 -4.03 4.66 24.61
C PRO A 45 -3.95 4.75 23.08
N ALA A 46 -3.38 3.74 22.43
CA ALA A 46 -3.29 3.63 20.98
C ALA A 46 -3.19 2.16 20.56
N ASP A 47 -3.60 1.85 19.34
CA ASP A 47 -3.32 0.54 18.77
C ASP A 47 -1.87 0.50 18.32
N LEU A 48 -1.08 -0.38 18.93
CA LEU A 48 0.32 -0.58 18.61
C LEU A 48 0.44 -1.58 17.45
N ILE A 49 1.09 -1.18 16.38
CA ILE A 49 1.37 -2.01 15.21
C ILE A 49 2.84 -2.40 15.22
N GLU A 50 3.10 -3.70 15.24
CA GLU A 50 4.42 -4.32 15.25
C GLU A 50 4.56 -5.34 14.12
N GLY A 51 5.72 -5.99 14.04
CA GLY A 51 6.02 -6.95 12.97
C GLY A 51 6.23 -6.27 11.63
N GLY A 52 5.76 -6.89 10.54
CA GLY A 52 5.97 -6.39 9.18
C GLY A 52 7.24 -6.94 8.51
N ALA A 53 7.35 -6.71 7.21
CA ALA A 53 8.48 -7.16 6.41
C ALA A 53 9.54 -6.06 6.32
N THR A 54 10.75 -6.36 6.78
CA THR A 54 11.87 -5.41 6.70
C THR A 54 12.72 -5.68 5.46
N ARG A 55 13.00 -4.63 4.65
CA ARG A 55 13.89 -4.70 3.48
C ARG A 55 14.81 -3.47 3.48
N GLY A 56 16.00 -3.62 4.06
CA GLY A 56 16.93 -2.51 4.26
C GLY A 56 16.36 -1.50 5.25
N VAL A 57 16.32 -0.21 4.86
CA VAL A 57 15.78 0.88 5.69
C VAL A 57 14.25 1.01 5.62
N ASN A 58 13.57 0.09 4.92
CA ASN A 58 12.13 0.14 4.71
C ASN A 58 11.43 -0.98 5.50
N LEU A 59 10.43 -0.61 6.29
CA LEU A 59 9.52 -1.52 6.97
C LEU A 59 8.16 -1.50 6.26
N PHE A 60 7.67 -2.67 5.86
CA PHE A 60 6.42 -2.83 5.14
C PHE A 60 5.35 -3.45 6.02
N HIS A 61 4.21 -2.76 6.13
CA HIS A 61 2.98 -3.30 6.70
C HIS A 61 1.94 -3.52 5.61
N SER A 62 1.16 -4.59 5.75
CA SER A 62 0.08 -4.94 4.82
C SER A 62 -1.18 -5.20 5.64
N PHE A 63 -2.28 -4.55 5.27
CA PHE A 63 -3.57 -4.69 5.90
C PHE A 63 -4.62 -5.04 4.87
N SER A 64 -5.56 -5.93 5.20
CA SER A 64 -6.76 -6.07 4.37
C SER A 64 -7.72 -4.90 4.61
N GLU A 65 -7.74 -4.35 5.82
CA GLU A 65 -8.56 -3.20 6.17
C GLU A 65 -7.79 -2.26 7.09
N PHE A 66 -7.87 -0.97 6.83
CA PHE A 66 -7.21 0.06 7.63
C PHE A 66 -8.13 1.28 7.75
N ASN A 67 -9.08 1.18 8.67
CA ASN A 67 -10.02 2.24 9.00
C ASN A 67 -9.69 2.76 10.40
N ILE A 68 -9.54 4.07 10.54
CA ILE A 68 -9.27 4.74 11.81
C ILE A 68 -10.47 5.63 12.14
N ASP A 69 -11.06 5.43 13.32
CA ASP A 69 -12.19 6.23 13.79
C ASP A 69 -11.74 7.58 14.34
N ASP A 70 -12.71 8.48 14.46
CA ASP A 70 -12.55 9.71 15.21
C ASP A 70 -12.06 9.39 16.64
N GLN A 71 -10.94 10.02 17.04
CA GLN A 71 -10.27 9.84 18.34
C GLN A 71 -9.46 8.54 18.53
N GLN A 72 -9.43 7.64 17.56
CA GLN A 72 -8.52 6.49 17.61
C GLN A 72 -7.09 6.91 17.25
N ARG A 73 -6.12 6.34 17.96
CA ARG A 73 -4.69 6.53 17.67
C ARG A 73 -4.10 5.19 17.28
N VAL A 74 -3.25 5.23 16.27
CA VAL A 74 -2.47 4.09 15.80
C VAL A 74 -1.00 4.47 15.86
N TYR A 75 -0.17 3.58 16.37
CA TYR A 75 1.27 3.78 16.47
C TYR A 75 2.02 2.64 15.81
N PHE A 76 2.85 2.97 14.82
CA PHE A 76 3.76 2.01 14.23
C PHE A 76 5.04 1.92 15.05
N ALA A 77 5.37 0.73 15.53
CA ALA A 77 6.62 0.48 16.22
C ALA A 77 7.79 0.63 15.23
N ASN A 78 8.58 1.69 15.41
CA ASN A 78 9.78 1.89 14.63
C ASN A 78 10.99 1.27 15.34
N HIS A 79 11.76 0.44 14.64
CA HIS A 79 12.97 -0.20 15.17
C HIS A 79 14.22 0.55 14.68
N GLU A 80 15.39 0.28 15.26
CA GLU A 80 16.64 0.92 14.83
C GLU A 80 16.98 0.58 13.37
N GLY A 81 17.40 1.57 12.60
CA GLY A 81 17.80 1.41 11.20
C GLY A 81 16.65 1.46 10.18
N ILE A 82 15.41 1.69 10.60
CA ILE A 82 14.27 1.93 9.71
C ILE A 82 14.09 3.44 9.50
N GLU A 83 14.12 3.85 8.23
CA GLU A 83 13.90 5.24 7.79
C GLU A 83 12.48 5.43 7.24
N ASN A 84 11.91 4.40 6.60
CA ASN A 84 10.60 4.48 5.97
C ASN A 84 9.68 3.37 6.49
N ILE A 85 8.44 3.74 6.80
CA ILE A 85 7.36 2.81 7.10
C ILE A 85 6.34 2.93 5.97
N LEU A 86 6.13 1.84 5.23
CA LEU A 86 5.28 1.78 4.05
C LEU A 86 4.11 0.86 4.32
N THR A 87 2.90 1.36 4.10
CA THR A 87 1.67 0.62 4.34
C THR A 87 0.94 0.35 3.03
N ARG A 88 0.51 -0.88 2.83
CA ARG A 88 -0.40 -1.28 1.74
C ARG A 88 -1.72 -1.75 2.32
N VAL A 89 -2.83 -1.31 1.73
CA VAL A 89 -4.16 -1.85 1.99
C VAL A 89 -4.57 -2.73 0.82
N THR A 90 -4.85 -4.01 1.05
CA THR A 90 -5.12 -5.02 0.01
C THR A 90 -6.58 -5.46 -0.07
N GLY A 91 -7.41 -5.11 0.92
CA GLY A 91 -8.84 -5.40 0.84
C GLY A 91 -9.58 -4.40 -0.04
N ASP A 92 -10.72 -4.84 -0.55
CA ASP A 92 -11.63 -4.07 -1.40
C ASP A 92 -12.25 -2.92 -0.59
N THR A 93 -11.53 -1.81 -0.49
CA THR A 93 -12.03 -0.57 0.11
C THR A 93 -12.98 0.15 -0.85
N LEU A 94 -14.07 -0.50 -1.27
CA LEU A 94 -15.14 0.19 -2.01
C LEU A 94 -16.52 -0.45 -1.78
N SER A 95 -17.17 -0.06 -0.69
CA SER A 95 -18.59 0.19 -0.78
C SER A 95 -18.81 1.51 -1.54
N GLY A 96 -19.02 1.42 -2.86
CA GLY A 96 -19.65 2.48 -3.65
C GLY A 96 -18.75 3.49 -4.37
N SER A 97 -18.13 3.07 -5.47
CA SER A 97 -17.84 3.92 -6.65
C SER A 97 -17.09 3.07 -7.66
N THR A 98 -17.67 2.79 -8.83
CA THR A 98 -17.06 2.04 -9.93
C THR A 98 -15.57 2.35 -10.10
N GLN A 99 -14.69 1.45 -9.63
CA GLN A 99 -13.25 1.59 -9.77
C GLN A 99 -12.87 1.17 -11.20
N ARG A 100 -12.36 2.13 -11.98
CA ARG A 100 -11.38 1.77 -13.01
C ARG A 100 -10.16 1.19 -12.29
N PRO A 101 -9.51 0.15 -12.82
CA PRO A 101 -8.30 -0.40 -12.22
C PRO A 101 -7.28 0.72 -11.98
N LEU A 102 -6.78 0.83 -10.76
CA LEU A 102 -5.65 1.69 -10.45
C LEU A 102 -4.43 1.05 -11.13
N VAL A 103 -3.90 1.72 -12.16
CA VAL A 103 -2.70 1.27 -12.86
C VAL A 103 -1.51 1.86 -12.11
N GLU A 104 -0.63 0.99 -11.61
CA GLU A 104 0.64 1.39 -11.00
C GLU A 104 1.46 2.21 -12.01
N ALA A 105 2.24 3.19 -11.57
CA ALA A 105 3.10 3.93 -12.49
C ALA A 105 4.26 3.05 -12.97
N GLN A 106 4.44 2.90 -14.28
CA GLN A 106 5.56 2.15 -14.89
C GLN A 106 6.80 3.01 -15.10
N GLY A 107 6.74 4.32 -14.85
CA GLY A 107 7.89 5.21 -14.97
C GLY A 107 7.66 6.60 -14.40
N TRP A 108 8.71 7.42 -14.42
CA TRP A 108 8.67 8.85 -14.08
C TRP A 108 9.34 9.65 -15.20
N VAL A 109 8.74 10.78 -15.58
CA VAL A 109 9.25 11.71 -16.59
C VAL A 109 9.45 13.07 -15.94
N ILE A 110 10.60 13.69 -16.15
CA ILE A 110 10.83 15.09 -15.75
C ILE A 110 10.49 15.98 -16.94
N ASN A 111 9.56 16.90 -16.76
CA ASN A 111 9.22 17.86 -17.82
C ASN A 111 10.23 19.02 -17.90
N GLU A 112 10.09 19.88 -18.89
CA GLU A 112 10.97 21.06 -19.11
C GLU A 112 10.96 22.08 -17.95
N ARG A 113 9.97 21.98 -17.04
CA ARG A 113 9.83 22.81 -15.84
C ARG A 113 10.48 22.18 -14.60
N GLY A 114 11.03 20.97 -14.71
CA GLY A 114 11.62 20.22 -13.60
C GLY A 114 10.60 19.46 -12.73
N GLU A 115 9.35 19.35 -13.16
CA GLU A 115 8.32 18.61 -12.44
C GLU A 115 8.40 17.12 -12.76
N VAL A 116 8.25 16.26 -11.75
CA VAL A 116 8.23 14.80 -11.89
C VAL A 116 6.80 14.33 -12.14
N VAL A 117 6.57 13.69 -13.29
CA VAL A 117 5.28 13.13 -13.71
C VAL A 117 5.38 11.61 -13.72
N LEU A 118 4.55 10.93 -12.94
CA LEU A 118 4.44 9.46 -12.93
C LEU A 118 3.61 9.00 -14.13
N THR A 119 4.10 8.03 -14.92
CA THR A 119 3.49 7.61 -16.20
C THR A 119 3.12 6.13 -16.20
N GLU A 120 1.96 5.80 -16.77
CA GLU A 120 1.40 4.43 -16.85
C GLU A 120 1.95 3.58 -18.03
N GLN A 121 2.90 4.11 -18.81
CA GLN A 121 3.52 3.40 -19.92
C GLN A 121 5.01 3.73 -19.94
N VAL A 122 5.86 2.71 -19.93
CA VAL A 122 7.28 2.91 -20.27
C VAL A 122 7.29 3.38 -21.72
N PRO A 123 7.71 4.63 -22.05
CA PRO A 123 7.73 5.07 -23.42
C PRO A 123 8.60 4.09 -24.20
N THR A 124 8.00 3.39 -25.17
CA THR A 124 8.77 2.56 -26.08
C THR A 124 9.60 3.53 -26.90
N VAL A 125 10.86 3.70 -26.51
CA VAL A 125 11.83 4.48 -27.27
C VAL A 125 11.96 3.80 -28.63
N SER A 126 11.24 4.31 -29.62
CA SER A 126 11.59 4.08 -31.01
C SER A 126 12.91 4.81 -31.20
N PRO A 127 14.03 4.14 -31.51
CA PRO A 127 15.24 4.84 -31.88
C PRO A 127 14.88 5.64 -33.14
N HIS A 128 14.77 6.95 -32.99
CA HIS A 128 14.74 7.82 -34.15
C HIS A 128 16.11 7.67 -34.80
N GLU A 129 16.13 7.07 -36.00
CA GLU A 129 17.26 6.98 -36.91
C GLU A 129 17.70 8.40 -37.31
N SER A 130 18.30 9.15 -36.37
CA SER A 130 19.17 10.26 -36.70
C SER A 130 20.48 9.67 -37.19
N GLY A 131 20.86 10.02 -38.42
CA GLY A 131 22.02 9.51 -39.16
C GLY A 131 23.38 9.74 -38.48
N PHE A 132 23.60 9.11 -37.34
CA PHE A 132 24.91 8.78 -36.80
C PHE A 132 25.08 7.28 -36.96
N GLN A 133 26.03 6.89 -37.82
CA GLN A 133 26.43 5.51 -37.96
C GLN A 133 26.74 4.95 -36.57
N VAL A 134 25.95 3.97 -36.13
CA VAL A 134 26.27 3.15 -34.97
C VAL A 134 27.69 2.63 -35.18
N LEU A 135 28.64 3.09 -34.38
CA LEU A 135 29.90 2.39 -34.21
C LEU A 135 29.51 1.01 -33.68
N LYS A 136 29.47 0.03 -34.59
CA LYS A 136 29.34 -1.37 -34.23
C LYS A 136 30.47 -1.66 -33.26
N CYS A 137 30.14 -1.90 -32.00
CA CYS A 137 31.06 -2.55 -31.08
C CYS A 137 31.32 -3.94 -31.67
N ASN A 138 32.34 -4.05 -32.52
CA ASN A 138 32.86 -5.33 -32.95
C ASN A 138 33.57 -5.92 -31.73
N ALA A 139 32.86 -6.75 -30.97
CA ALA A 139 33.52 -7.69 -30.07
C ALA A 139 34.41 -8.59 -30.93
N PRO A 140 35.73 -8.72 -30.65
CA PRO A 140 36.56 -9.68 -31.36
C PRO A 140 36.01 -11.08 -31.10
N ALA A 141 35.83 -11.86 -32.18
CA ALA A 141 35.35 -13.22 -32.10
C ALA A 141 36.25 -14.05 -31.16
N ALA A 142 35.67 -14.55 -30.07
CA ALA A 142 36.31 -15.54 -29.22
C ALA A 142 36.55 -16.79 -30.08
N LYS A 143 37.82 -17.05 -30.42
CA LYS A 143 38.22 -18.26 -31.13
C LYS A 143 38.17 -19.42 -30.13
N ASN A 144 37.16 -20.27 -30.22
CA ASN A 144 37.09 -21.49 -29.42
C ASN A 144 38.35 -22.34 -29.69
N PRO A 145 39.11 -22.78 -28.65
CA PRO A 145 40.25 -23.66 -28.86
C PRO A 145 39.78 -25.05 -29.33
N PRO A 146 40.56 -25.73 -30.20
CA PRO A 146 40.22 -27.08 -30.64
C PRO A 146 40.24 -28.04 -29.45
N ARG A 147 39.17 -28.85 -29.34
CA ARG A 147 39.08 -29.98 -28.41
C ARG A 147 40.10 -31.03 -28.86
N SER A 148 41.18 -31.20 -28.10
CA SER A 148 42.10 -32.35 -28.18
C SER A 148 41.51 -33.56 -27.47
#